data_AF-Q2LKX7-F1
#
_entry.id   AF-Q2LKX7-F1
#
_cell.length_a   1.000
_cell.length_b   1.000
_cell.length_c   1.000
_cell.angle_alpha   90.00
_cell.angle_beta   90.00
_cell.angle_gamma   90.00
#
_symmetry.space_group_name_H-M   'P 1'
#
loop_
_entity.id
_entity.type
_entity.pdbx_description
1 polymer ?
#
loop_
_entity_poly.entity_id
_entity_poly.type
_entity_poly.pdbx_seq_one_letter_code
_entity_poly.pdbx_strand_id
1 'polypeptide(L)'
;MLIFRLKKQLYLLTMVLFSFLGLFLFTNNHQVMAMNNLNDENSINNELNKLYSEKEELITKISYLSVYHLDGDIELRKQLDNLDKKIEKFCQRLSAVKILSYINEQIWHYSYERNQIAIKTLSLSNRDPSIKELNVKHQQIIKKIKNLSQKHINLQYKLNN
;
A
#
# COMPACT_ATOMS: atom_id res chain seq x y z
N MET A 1 -14.01 -16.10 53.79
CA MET A 1 -13.81 -17.10 52.71
C MET A 1 -14.47 -16.70 51.38
N LEU A 2 -15.71 -16.20 51.38
CA LEU A 2 -16.44 -15.72 50.20
C LEU A 2 -15.74 -14.57 49.43
N ILE A 3 -15.27 -13.54 50.13
CA ILE A 3 -14.57 -12.38 49.55
C ILE A 3 -13.27 -12.78 48.84
N PHE A 4 -12.55 -13.77 49.39
CA PHE A 4 -11.31 -14.29 48.79
C PHE A 4 -11.58 -15.10 47.51
N ARG A 5 -12.67 -15.89 47.49
CA ARG A 5 -13.11 -16.61 46.28
C ARG A 5 -13.57 -15.63 45.18
N LEU A 6 -14.33 -14.60 45.54
CA LEU A 6 -14.78 -13.55 44.61
C LEU A 6 -13.61 -12.77 44.01
N LYS A 7 -12.63 -12.36 44.82
CA LYS A 7 -11.41 -11.71 44.31
C LYS A 7 -10.63 -12.59 43.33
N LYS A 8 -10.51 -13.89 43.62
CA LYS A 8 -9.84 -14.86 42.74
C LYS A 8 -10.59 -15.07 41.42
N GLN A 9 -11.93 -15.11 41.47
CA GLN A 9 -12.79 -15.22 40.28
C GLN A 9 -12.73 -13.95 39.42
N LEU A 10 -12.76 -12.76 40.02
CA LEU A 10 -12.57 -11.49 39.32
C LEU A 10 -11.19 -11.42 38.66
N TYR A 11 -10.12 -11.80 39.35
CA TYR A 11 -8.77 -11.83 38.78
C TYR A 11 -8.67 -12.78 37.57
N LEU A 12 -9.24 -13.97 37.67
CA LEU A 12 -9.33 -14.91 36.55
C LEU A 12 -10.15 -14.34 35.39
N LEU A 13 -11.27 -13.69 35.67
CA LEU A 13 -12.11 -13.04 34.66
C LEU A 13 -11.33 -11.94 33.93
N THR A 14 -10.56 -11.11 34.64
CA THR A 14 -9.75 -10.05 34.05
C THR A 14 -8.65 -10.62 33.15
N MET A 15 -7.97 -11.69 33.57
CA MET A 15 -6.95 -12.38 32.77
C MET A 15 -7.54 -12.98 31.49
N VAL A 16 -8.73 -13.58 31.58
CA VAL A 16 -9.45 -14.13 30.42
C VAL A 16 -9.88 -13.00 29.47
N LEU A 17 -10.46 -11.92 29.99
CA LEU A 17 -10.83 -10.74 29.20
C LEU A 17 -9.63 -10.12 28.49
N PHE A 18 -8.49 -9.98 29.17
CA PHE A 18 -7.28 -9.42 28.59
C PHE A 18 -6.71 -10.31 27.49
N SER A 19 -6.78 -11.64 27.68
CA SER A 19 -6.36 -12.63 26.69
C SER A 19 -7.27 -12.62 25.46
N PHE A 20 -8.59 -12.54 25.64
CA PHE A 20 -9.55 -12.38 24.54
C PHE A 20 -9.41 -11.06 23.81
N LEU A 21 -9.15 -9.96 24.54
CA LEU A 21 -8.90 -8.64 23.94
C LEU A 21 -7.60 -8.66 23.13
N GLY A 22 -6.54 -9.28 23.66
CA GLY A 22 -5.30 -9.52 22.94
C GLY A 22 -5.52 -10.33 21.66
N LEU A 23 -6.18 -11.48 21.75
CA LEU A 23 -6.53 -12.33 20.60
C LEU A 23 -7.42 -11.59 19.58
N PHE A 24 -8.39 -10.80 20.03
CA PHE A 24 -9.25 -9.99 19.17
C PHE A 24 -8.44 -8.92 18.43
N LEU A 25 -7.49 -8.27 19.11
CA LEU A 25 -6.58 -7.30 18.49
C LEU A 25 -5.63 -7.98 17.50
N PHE A 26 -5.07 -9.15 17.80
CA PHE A 26 -4.20 -9.90 16.88
C PHE A 26 -4.95 -10.40 15.64
N THR A 27 -6.19 -10.89 15.80
CA THR A 27 -6.99 -11.45 14.69
C THR A 27 -7.68 -10.37 13.85
N ASN A 28 -8.00 -9.21 14.42
CA ASN A 28 -8.55 -8.06 13.67
C ASN A 28 -7.49 -7.04 13.24
N ASN A 29 -6.21 -7.29 13.55
CA ASN A 29 -5.08 -6.59 12.92
C ASN A 29 -4.96 -7.06 11.46
N HIS A 30 -5.91 -6.65 10.63
CA HIS A 30 -5.50 -6.21 9.31
C HIS A 30 -4.53 -5.08 9.61
N GLN A 31 -3.23 -5.39 9.58
CA GLN A 31 -2.15 -4.41 9.67
C GLN A 31 -2.66 -3.14 9.02
N VAL A 32 -2.77 -2.07 9.81
CA VAL A 32 -2.95 -0.72 9.27
C VAL A 32 -1.80 -0.60 8.29
N MET A 33 -2.12 -0.78 7.01
CA MET A 33 -1.13 -1.04 5.98
C MET A 33 -0.23 0.17 5.99
N ALA A 34 1.07 -0.07 6.19
CA ALA A 34 2.03 0.99 6.42
C ALA A 34 1.82 2.07 5.36
N MET A 35 1.55 3.30 5.81
CA MET A 35 1.47 4.47 4.96
C MET A 35 2.70 4.44 4.06
N ASN A 36 2.50 4.35 2.74
CA ASN A 36 3.63 4.21 1.83
C ASN A 36 4.65 5.30 2.10
N ASN A 37 5.92 4.93 2.08
CA ASN A 37 7.00 5.85 2.34
C ASN A 37 7.02 6.87 1.19
N LEU A 38 6.37 8.03 1.37
CA LEU A 38 6.33 9.13 0.38
C LEU A 38 7.75 9.56 -0.07
N ASN A 39 8.77 9.20 0.70
CA ASN A 39 10.18 9.34 0.33
C ASN A 39 10.55 8.60 -0.97
N ASP A 40 9.94 7.44 -1.26
CA ASP A 40 10.30 6.67 -2.44
C ASP A 40 9.80 7.35 -3.73
N GLU A 41 8.61 7.95 -3.73
CA GLU A 41 8.09 8.66 -4.90
C GLU A 41 8.90 9.93 -5.23
N ASN A 42 9.20 10.75 -4.23
CA ASN A 42 9.99 11.97 -4.44
C ASN A 42 11.42 11.65 -4.86
N SER A 43 12.03 10.62 -4.30
CA SER A 43 13.36 10.15 -4.71
C SER A 43 13.37 9.70 -6.17
N ILE A 44 12.39 8.91 -6.59
CA ILE A 44 12.25 8.44 -7.98
C ILE A 44 12.02 9.61 -8.93
N ASN A 45 11.16 10.56 -8.59
CA ASN A 45 10.89 11.74 -9.42
C ASN A 45 12.12 12.64 -9.58
N ASN A 46 12.87 12.86 -8.51
CA ASN A 46 14.10 13.66 -8.56
C ASN A 46 15.15 13.01 -9.47
N GLU A 47 15.29 11.68 -9.41
CA GLU A 47 16.22 10.96 -10.27
C GLU A 47 15.75 10.98 -11.73
N LEU A 48 14.44 10.82 -12.00
CA LEU A 48 13.88 10.97 -13.34
C LEU A 48 14.18 12.35 -13.94
N ASN A 49 14.02 13.42 -13.16
CA ASN A 49 14.30 14.78 -13.63
C ASN A 49 15.76 14.93 -14.07
N LYS A 50 16.71 14.39 -13.31
CA LYS A 50 18.13 14.39 -13.70
C LYS A 50 18.36 13.62 -15.00
N LEU A 51 17.77 12.44 -15.13
CA LEU A 51 17.91 11.62 -16.34
C LEU A 51 17.32 12.31 -17.58
N TYR A 52 16.20 13.03 -17.44
CA TYR A 52 15.65 13.82 -18.53
C TYR A 52 16.54 15.00 -18.92
N SER A 53 17.15 15.69 -17.96
CA SER A 53 18.14 16.74 -18.26
C SER A 53 19.37 16.18 -18.98
N GLU A 54 19.91 15.04 -18.51
CA GLU A 54 21.00 14.34 -19.20
C GLU A 54 20.62 13.95 -20.62
N LYS A 55 19.37 13.51 -20.83
CA LYS A 55 18.83 13.15 -22.14
C LYS A 55 18.79 14.33 -23.09
N GLU A 56 18.31 15.48 -22.63
CA GLU A 56 18.24 16.71 -23.44
C GLU A 56 19.63 17.19 -23.87
N GLU A 57 20.61 17.15 -22.96
CA GLU A 57 22.00 17.49 -23.30
C GLU A 57 22.57 16.54 -24.37
N LEU A 58 22.28 15.25 -24.25
CA LEU A 58 22.78 14.23 -25.17
C LEU A 58 22.15 14.36 -26.56
N ILE A 59 20.84 14.60 -26.61
CA ILE A 59 20.11 14.89 -27.86
C ILE A 59 20.69 16.14 -28.54
N THR A 60 20.96 17.19 -27.77
CA THR A 60 21.55 18.43 -28.28
C THR A 60 22.93 18.19 -28.89
N LYS A 61 23.79 17.42 -28.19
CA LYS A 61 25.13 17.04 -28.70
C LYS A 61 25.04 16.22 -29.99
N ILE A 62 24.16 15.22 -30.04
CA ILE A 62 23.93 14.39 -31.24
C ILE A 62 23.45 15.27 -32.39
N SER A 63 22.48 16.16 -32.14
CA SER A 63 21.96 17.07 -33.17
C SER A 63 23.05 17.98 -33.72
N TYR A 64 23.93 18.51 -32.86
CA TYR A 64 25.07 19.30 -33.28
C TYR A 64 25.99 18.50 -34.20
N LEU A 65 26.44 17.32 -33.79
CA LEU A 65 27.32 16.48 -34.63
C LEU A 65 26.66 16.13 -35.98
N SER A 66 25.35 15.85 -35.96
CA SER A 66 24.58 15.54 -37.17
C SER A 66 24.50 16.73 -38.13
N VAL A 67 24.28 17.95 -37.63
CA VAL A 67 24.19 19.16 -38.46
C VAL A 67 25.53 19.51 -39.08
N TYR A 68 26.62 19.30 -38.35
CA TYR A 68 27.97 19.63 -38.81
C TYR A 68 28.71 18.44 -39.49
N HIS A 69 28.03 17.31 -39.72
CA HIS A 69 28.60 16.10 -40.31
C HIS A 69 29.90 15.63 -39.62
N LEU A 70 29.94 15.76 -38.29
CA LEU A 70 31.08 15.37 -37.47
C LEU A 70 30.98 13.90 -37.05
N ASP A 71 32.13 13.21 -37.03
CA ASP A 71 32.21 11.85 -36.50
C ASP A 71 31.96 11.80 -34.99
N GLY A 72 31.46 10.67 -34.50
CA GLY A 72 31.28 10.39 -33.05
C GLY A 72 29.84 10.29 -32.55
N ASP A 73 28.84 10.38 -33.44
CA ASP A 73 27.43 10.28 -33.06
C ASP A 73 27.03 8.87 -32.57
N ILE A 74 27.69 7.81 -33.05
CA ILE A 74 27.40 6.40 -32.71
C ILE A 74 27.48 6.14 -31.21
N GLU A 75 28.54 6.61 -30.53
CA GLU A 75 28.72 6.37 -29.09
C GLU A 75 27.69 7.16 -28.27
N LEU A 76 27.39 8.39 -28.67
CA LEU A 76 26.33 9.19 -28.04
C LEU A 76 24.96 8.56 -28.23
N ARG A 77 24.65 8.00 -29.41
CA ARG A 77 23.39 7.27 -29.64
C ARG A 77 23.27 6.05 -28.73
N LYS A 78 24.34 5.30 -28.51
CA LYS A 78 24.34 4.19 -27.54
C LYS A 78 24.09 4.66 -26.11
N GLN A 79 24.68 5.79 -25.72
CA GLN A 79 24.43 6.41 -24.42
C GLN A 79 22.96 6.84 -24.27
N LEU A 80 22.39 7.44 -25.31
CA LEU A 80 20.98 7.82 -25.37
C LEU A 80 20.06 6.59 -25.21
N ASP A 81 20.33 5.51 -25.95
CA ASP A 81 19.55 4.26 -25.85
C ASP A 81 19.62 3.64 -24.44
N ASN A 82 20.78 3.70 -23.80
CA ASN A 82 20.93 3.21 -22.42
C ASN A 82 20.17 4.10 -21.42
N LEU A 83 20.22 5.41 -21.63
CA LEU A 83 19.50 6.37 -20.81
C LEU A 83 17.98 6.19 -20.94
N ASP A 84 17.48 5.96 -22.16
CA ASP A 84 16.07 5.66 -22.42
C ASP A 84 15.61 4.40 -21.69
N LYS A 85 16.40 3.32 -21.74
CA LYS A 85 16.11 2.11 -20.96
C LYS A 85 16.11 2.37 -19.45
N LYS A 86 16.99 3.24 -18.96
CA LYS A 86 17.03 3.62 -17.54
C LYS A 86 15.79 4.42 -17.16
N ILE A 87 15.42 5.43 -17.94
CA ILE A 87 14.20 6.23 -17.75
C ILE A 87 12.96 5.33 -17.74
N GLU A 88 12.84 4.41 -18.70
CA GLU A 88 11.72 3.47 -18.78
C GLU A 88 11.56 2.67 -17.48
N LYS A 89 12.65 2.12 -16.95
CA LYS A 89 12.64 1.40 -15.66
C LYS A 89 12.19 2.27 -14.50
N PHE A 90 12.66 3.52 -14.43
CA PHE A 90 12.23 4.46 -13.38
C PHE A 90 10.75 4.82 -13.51
N CYS A 91 10.24 5.04 -14.73
CA CYS A 91 8.82 5.28 -14.98
C CYS A 91 7.95 4.08 -14.58
N GLN A 92 8.37 2.86 -14.90
CA GLN A 92 7.70 1.62 -14.48
C GLN A 92 7.65 1.52 -12.94
N ARG A 93 8.77 1.80 -12.27
CA ARG A 93 8.86 1.80 -10.80
C ARG A 93 7.94 2.86 -10.18
N LEU A 94 7.93 4.08 -10.72
CA LEU A 94 7.05 5.17 -10.27
C LEU A 94 5.57 4.78 -10.39
N SER A 95 5.19 4.21 -11.52
CA SER A 95 3.82 3.73 -11.75
C SER A 95 3.42 2.69 -10.72
N ALA A 96 4.29 1.72 -10.44
CA ALA A 96 4.02 0.70 -9.42
C ALA A 96 3.90 1.28 -8.00
N VAL A 97 4.74 2.27 -7.63
CA VAL A 97 4.62 2.98 -6.34
C VAL A 97 3.27 3.70 -6.22
N LYS A 98 2.83 4.39 -7.28
CA LYS A 98 1.50 5.04 -7.31
C LYS A 98 0.37 4.05 -7.16
N ILE A 99 0.44 2.89 -7.83
CA ILE A 99 -0.54 1.82 -7.70
C ILE A 99 -0.56 1.27 -6.27
N LEU A 100 0.60 1.06 -5.64
CA LEU A 100 0.66 0.65 -4.23
C LEU A 100 -0.03 1.68 -3.33
N SER A 101 0.20 2.98 -3.56
CA SER A 101 -0.42 4.05 -2.77
C SER A 101 -1.94 4.00 -2.86
N TYR A 102 -2.45 3.91 -4.10
CA TYR A 102 -3.87 3.78 -4.36
C TYR A 102 -4.48 2.54 -3.69
N ILE A 103 -3.82 1.38 -3.76
CA ILE A 103 -4.31 0.16 -3.10
C ILE A 103 -4.40 0.36 -1.58
N ASN A 104 -3.40 1.00 -0.96
CA ASN A 104 -3.39 1.27 0.47
C ASN A 104 -4.53 2.22 0.89
N GLU A 105 -4.78 3.28 0.13
CA GLU A 105 -5.91 4.19 0.36
C GLU A 105 -7.25 3.44 0.31
N GLN A 106 -7.43 2.58 -0.69
CA GLN A 106 -8.64 1.76 -0.83
C GLN A 106 -8.83 0.82 0.36
N ILE A 107 -7.76 0.17 0.81
CA ILE A 107 -7.80 -0.71 1.98
C ILE A 107 -8.16 0.07 3.25
N TRP A 108 -7.60 1.27 3.43
CA TRP A 108 -7.93 2.14 4.55
C TRP A 108 -9.42 2.51 4.53
N HIS A 109 -9.93 2.94 3.38
CA HIS A 109 -11.34 3.31 3.22
C HIS A 109 -12.29 2.15 3.54
N TYR A 110 -12.02 0.98 2.98
CA TYR A 110 -12.82 -0.22 3.27
C TYR A 110 -12.71 -0.67 4.72
N SER A 111 -11.53 -0.52 5.35
CA SER A 111 -11.35 -0.85 6.77
C SER A 111 -12.16 0.08 7.67
N TYR A 112 -12.21 1.37 7.32
CA TYR A 112 -13.06 2.33 8.00
C TYR A 112 -14.55 1.96 7.84
N GLU A 113 -15.01 1.70 6.62
CA GLU A 113 -16.42 1.30 6.36
C GLU A 113 -16.79 0.02 7.13
N ARG A 114 -15.90 -0.99 7.12
CA ARG A 114 -16.07 -2.23 7.88
C ARG A 114 -16.29 -1.96 9.37
N ASN A 115 -15.49 -1.07 9.95
CA ASN A 115 -15.57 -0.71 11.37
C ASN A 115 -16.88 0.04 11.68
N GLN A 116 -17.32 0.95 10.80
CA GLN A 116 -18.61 1.63 10.96
C GLN A 116 -19.78 0.65 10.94
N ILE A 117 -19.75 -0.34 10.04
CA ILE A 117 -20.76 -1.40 10.01
C ILE A 117 -20.74 -2.22 11.30
N ALA A 118 -19.56 -2.59 11.80
CA ALA A 118 -19.44 -3.34 13.05
C ALA A 118 -20.02 -2.57 14.24
N ILE A 119 -19.70 -1.27 14.37
CA ILE A 119 -20.26 -0.39 15.41
C ILE A 119 -21.78 -0.32 15.28
N LYS A 120 -22.30 -0.10 14.06
CA LYS A 120 -23.74 -0.04 13.80
C LYS A 120 -24.41 -1.35 14.22
N THR A 121 -23.87 -2.49 13.82
CA THR A 121 -24.40 -3.81 14.20
C THR A 121 -24.45 -3.99 15.72
N LEU A 122 -23.39 -3.59 16.44
CA LEU A 122 -23.33 -3.68 17.91
C LEU A 122 -24.32 -2.74 18.63
N SER A 123 -24.70 -1.64 17.98
CA SER A 123 -25.66 -0.67 18.53
C SER A 123 -27.13 -1.07 18.36
N LEU A 124 -27.42 -2.05 17.50
CA LEU A 124 -28.77 -2.50 17.21
C LEU A 124 -29.25 -3.58 18.19
N SER A 125 -30.56 -3.63 18.41
CA SER A 125 -31.18 -4.75 19.14
C SER A 125 -30.96 -6.05 18.37
N ASN A 126 -30.64 -7.14 19.07
CA ASN A 126 -30.39 -8.47 18.46
C ASN A 126 -31.56 -9.02 17.62
N ARG A 127 -32.76 -8.42 17.72
CA ARG A 127 -33.95 -8.78 16.91
C ARG A 127 -34.13 -7.91 15.67
N ASP A 128 -33.24 -6.95 15.43
CA ASP A 128 -33.34 -6.05 14.29
C ASP A 128 -33.02 -6.82 12.99
N PRO A 129 -33.95 -6.88 12.02
CA PRO A 129 -33.76 -7.63 10.79
C PRO A 129 -32.61 -7.07 9.92
N SER A 130 -32.23 -5.79 10.08
CA SER A 130 -31.13 -5.16 9.34
C SER A 130 -29.75 -5.73 9.71
N ILE A 131 -29.61 -6.41 10.86
CA ILE A 131 -28.36 -7.07 11.27
C ILE A 131 -27.89 -8.07 10.21
N LYS A 132 -28.83 -8.81 9.58
CA LYS A 132 -28.48 -9.79 8.55
C LYS A 132 -27.86 -9.13 7.32
N GLU A 133 -28.43 -8.01 6.88
CA GLU A 133 -27.92 -7.22 5.75
C GLU A 133 -26.55 -6.62 6.07
N LEU A 134 -26.40 -6.02 7.25
CA LEU A 134 -25.13 -5.46 7.72
C LEU A 134 -24.02 -6.52 7.79
N ASN A 135 -24.35 -7.74 8.24
CA ASN A 135 -23.40 -8.86 8.25
C ASN A 135 -22.97 -9.27 6.84
N VAL A 136 -23.89 -9.34 5.87
CA VAL A 136 -23.54 -9.62 4.47
C VAL A 136 -22.61 -8.54 3.92
N LYS A 137 -22.93 -7.27 4.15
CA LYS A 137 -22.09 -6.13 3.72
C LYS A 137 -20.70 -6.17 4.36
N HIS A 138 -20.63 -6.45 5.66
CA HIS A 138 -19.38 -6.60 6.40
C HIS A 138 -18.49 -7.69 5.78
N GLN A 139 -19.06 -8.87 5.48
CA GLN A 139 -18.34 -9.97 4.85
C GLN A 139 -17.84 -9.65 3.43
N GLN A 140 -18.64 -8.92 2.65
CA GLN A 140 -18.21 -8.45 1.32
C GLN A 140 -17.00 -7.51 1.41
N ILE A 141 -16.99 -6.59 2.37
CA ILE A 141 -15.88 -5.67 2.59
C ILE A 141 -14.62 -6.41 3.02
N ILE A 142 -14.72 -7.39 3.93
CA ILE A 142 -13.58 -8.24 4.31
C ILE A 142 -12.95 -8.92 3.08
N LYS A 143 -13.78 -9.47 2.19
CA LYS A 143 -13.30 -10.10 0.94
C LYS A 143 -12.57 -9.08 0.04
N LYS A 144 -13.10 -7.86 -0.09
CA LYS A 144 -12.45 -6.78 -0.87
C LYS A 144 -11.08 -6.43 -0.28
N ILE A 145 -11.00 -6.22 1.03
CA ILE A 145 -9.73 -5.92 1.72
C ILE A 145 -8.73 -7.03 1.47
N LYS A 146 -9.10 -8.30 1.68
CA LYS A 146 -8.20 -9.45 1.46
C LYS A 146 -7.65 -9.50 0.03
N ASN A 147 -8.50 -9.28 -0.96
CA ASN A 147 -8.08 -9.26 -2.37
C ASN A 147 -7.11 -8.11 -2.67
N LEU A 148 -7.36 -6.92 -2.12
CA LEU A 148 -6.48 -5.76 -2.27
C LEU A 148 -5.13 -5.98 -1.58
N SER A 149 -5.13 -6.54 -0.36
CA SER A 149 -3.89 -6.89 0.35
C SER A 149 -3.02 -7.86 -0.44
N GLN A 150 -3.63 -8.87 -1.06
CA GLN A 150 -2.87 -9.80 -1.90
C GLN A 150 -2.26 -9.10 -3.13
N LYS A 151 -3.02 -8.20 -3.78
CA LYS A 151 -2.50 -7.40 -4.90
C LYS A 151 -1.33 -6.52 -4.46
N HIS A 152 -1.42 -5.89 -3.29
CA HIS A 152 -0.35 -5.08 -2.72
C HIS A 152 0.93 -5.91 -2.55
N ILE A 153 0.83 -7.06 -1.87
CA ILE A 153 1.97 -7.96 -1.62
C ILE A 153 2.62 -8.40 -2.94
N ASN A 154 1.82 -8.81 -3.92
CA ASN A 154 2.33 -9.26 -5.22
C ASN A 154 3.07 -8.14 -5.97
N LEU A 155 2.55 -6.91 -5.91
CA LEU A 155 3.16 -5.76 -6.57
C LEU A 155 4.45 -5.33 -5.86
N GLN A 156 4.46 -5.36 -4.53
CA GLN A 156 5.64 -5.07 -3.73
C GLN A 156 6.77 -6.10 -3.98
N TYR A 157 6.43 -7.38 -4.13
CA TYR A 157 7.40 -8.41 -4.50
C TYR A 157 8.01 -8.16 -5.88
N LYS A 158 7.21 -7.74 -6.86
CA LYS A 158 7.70 -7.38 -8.21
C LYS A 158 8.62 -6.16 -8.23
N LEU A 159 8.51 -5.27 -7.24
CA LEU A 159 9.36 -4.08 -7.14
C LEU A 159 10.71 -4.38 -6.47
N ASN A 160 10.76 -5.41 -5.64
CA ASN A 160 11.93 -5.77 -4.84
C ASN A 160 12.82 -6.83 -5.51
N ASN A 161 12.40 -7.43 -6.62
CA ASN A 161 13.17 -8.37 -7.43
C ASN A 161 13.40 -7.79 -8.82
#